data_AF-A0A957HDF1-F1
#
_entry.id   AF-A0A957HDF1-F1
#
_cell.length_a   1.000
_cell.length_b   1.000
_cell.length_c   1.000
_cell.angle_alpha   90.00
_cell.angle_beta   90.00
_cell.angle_gamma   90.00
#
_symmetry.space_group_name_H-M   'P 1'
#
loop_
_entity.id
_entity.type
_entity.pdbx_description
1 polymer ?
#
loop_
_entity_poly.entity_id
_entity_poly.type
_entity_poly.pdbx_seq_one_letter_code
_entity_poly.pdbx_strand_id
1 'polypeptide(L)'
;SNNGLETLPIEQAFFQEEERREQYDKTKISASPYAYLLRGRYIDYLRQWEAHFPREQIIINIFEEFVGSLPQVRALYEALGVDADFVPERLQVAANSSEKVELPEFSPELKAYLRETFAESNAALEAWLGRAIPSWANPAP
;
A
#
# COMPACT_ATOMS: atom_id res chain seq x y z
N SER A 1 -8.76 15.98 -15.47
CA SER A 1 -7.86 16.85 -14.66
C SER A 1 -6.43 16.57 -15.08
N ASN A 2 -5.72 17.58 -15.60
CA ASN A 2 -4.42 17.44 -16.28
C ASN A 2 -3.27 18.00 -15.42
N ASN A 3 -3.21 17.60 -14.14
CA ASN A 3 -2.30 18.17 -13.13
C ASN A 3 -1.28 17.15 -12.58
N GLY A 4 -1.17 15.96 -13.19
CA GLY A 4 -0.20 14.93 -12.79
C GLY A 4 1.12 15.07 -13.55
N LEU A 5 2.24 14.69 -12.92
CA LEU A 5 3.54 14.54 -13.58
C LEU A 5 3.57 13.32 -14.52
N GLU A 6 2.59 12.42 -14.39
CA GLU A 6 2.42 11.25 -15.24
C GLU A 6 1.66 11.62 -16.51
N THR A 7 2.27 11.29 -17.64
CA THR A 7 1.77 11.58 -18.99
C THR A 7 1.45 10.30 -19.76
N LEU A 8 1.86 9.13 -19.26
CA LEU A 8 1.55 7.84 -19.86
C LEU A 8 0.19 7.32 -19.39
N PRO A 9 -0.51 6.53 -20.24
CA PRO A 9 -1.57 5.66 -19.77
C PRO A 9 -1.08 4.75 -18.64
N ILE A 10 -1.95 4.47 -17.67
CA ILE A 10 -1.60 3.76 -16.43
C ILE A 10 -0.87 2.42 -16.65
N GLU A 11 -1.27 1.62 -17.64
CA GLU A 11 -0.59 0.34 -17.91
C GLU A 11 0.84 0.55 -18.41
N GLN A 12 1.03 1.52 -19.32
CA GLN A 12 2.35 1.89 -19.82
C GLN A 12 3.23 2.48 -18.72
N ALA A 13 2.63 3.22 -17.77
CA ALA A 13 3.35 3.73 -16.61
C ALA A 13 3.93 2.59 -15.75
N PHE A 14 3.17 1.50 -15.53
CA PHE A 14 3.67 0.32 -14.82
C PHE A 14 4.74 -0.43 -15.61
N PHE A 15 4.51 -0.72 -16.90
CA PHE A 15 5.46 -1.49 -17.70
C PHE A 15 6.80 -0.76 -17.90
N GLN A 16 6.78 0.58 -17.98
CA GLN A 16 7.97 1.39 -18.23
C GLN A 16 8.58 2.00 -16.96
N GLU A 17 8.12 1.62 -15.76
CA GLU A 17 8.60 2.23 -14.52
C GLU A 17 10.12 2.14 -14.40
N GLU A 18 10.71 0.97 -14.64
CA GLU A 18 12.15 0.77 -14.41
C GLU A 18 13.00 1.75 -15.21
N GLU A 19 12.65 1.98 -16.47
CA GLU A 19 13.34 2.91 -17.35
C GLU A 19 13.11 4.37 -16.95
N ARG A 20 11.90 4.69 -16.47
CA ARG A 20 11.44 6.07 -16.22
C ARG A 20 11.66 6.54 -14.79
N ARG A 21 11.88 5.64 -13.84
CA ARG A 21 11.92 5.96 -12.41
C ARG A 21 12.91 7.07 -12.08
N GLU A 22 14.04 7.12 -12.76
CA GLU A 22 15.08 8.14 -12.53
C GLU A 22 14.91 9.39 -13.42
N GLN A 23 13.95 9.40 -14.34
CA GLN A 23 13.76 10.43 -15.36
C GLN A 23 12.87 11.58 -14.85
N TYR A 24 13.27 12.23 -13.76
CA TYR A 24 12.55 13.36 -13.20
C TYR A 24 13.50 14.46 -12.72
N ASP A 25 12.98 15.68 -12.56
CA ASP A 25 13.76 16.83 -12.08
C ASP A 25 14.01 16.71 -10.57
N LYS A 26 15.14 16.11 -10.20
CA LYS A 26 15.58 15.90 -8.80
C LYS A 26 15.82 17.21 -8.03
N THR A 27 15.92 18.34 -8.73
CA THR A 27 16.03 19.66 -8.08
C THR A 27 14.69 20.21 -7.62
N LYS A 28 13.59 19.73 -8.21
CA LYS A 28 12.22 20.16 -7.90
C LYS A 28 11.43 19.12 -7.11
N ILE A 29 11.77 17.85 -7.25
CA ILE A 29 11.03 16.74 -6.66
C ILE A 29 12.02 15.86 -5.90
N SER A 30 11.75 15.60 -4.62
CA SER A 30 12.65 14.85 -3.74
C SER A 30 12.52 13.33 -3.87
N ALA A 31 11.40 12.84 -4.43
CA ALA A 31 11.14 11.42 -4.62
C ALA A 31 10.62 11.17 -6.04
N SER A 32 11.05 10.07 -6.66
CA SER A 32 10.61 9.70 -8.01
C SER A 32 9.09 9.66 -8.10
N PRO A 33 8.42 10.49 -8.92
CA PRO A 33 6.98 10.42 -9.08
C PRO A 33 6.54 9.10 -9.73
N TYR A 34 7.43 8.47 -10.53
CA TYR A 34 7.16 7.30 -11.35
C TYR A 34 7.42 5.96 -10.66
N ALA A 35 7.81 5.95 -9.38
CA ALA A 35 8.06 4.74 -8.61
C ALA A 35 6.73 4.09 -8.13
N TYR A 36 5.90 3.59 -9.02
CA TYR A 36 4.62 2.95 -8.69
C TYR A 36 4.81 1.55 -8.06
N LEU A 37 5.49 0.64 -8.76
CA LEU A 37 5.84 -0.72 -8.38
C LEU A 37 6.79 -0.73 -7.19
N LEU A 38 7.85 0.10 -7.21
CA LEU A 38 8.82 0.14 -6.12
C LEU A 38 8.16 0.49 -4.78
N ARG A 39 7.20 1.42 -4.77
CA ARG A 39 6.45 1.79 -3.56
C ARG A 39 5.56 0.66 -3.03
N GLY A 40 5.16 -0.29 -3.88
CA GLY A 40 4.40 -1.47 -3.48
C GLY A 40 5.25 -2.55 -2.80
N ARG A 41 6.58 -2.46 -2.81
CA ARG A 41 7.48 -3.45 -2.19
C ARG A 41 7.66 -3.18 -0.70
N TYR A 42 6.60 -3.31 0.07
CA TYR A 42 6.58 -2.94 1.49
C TYR A 42 7.68 -3.58 2.33
N ILE A 43 8.02 -4.85 2.07
CA ILE A 43 9.05 -5.57 2.80
C ILE A 43 10.44 -4.90 2.72
N ASP A 44 10.75 -4.24 1.60
CA ASP A 44 12.03 -3.56 1.41
C ASP A 44 12.17 -2.34 2.33
N TYR A 45 11.05 -1.69 2.65
CA TYR A 45 11.01 -0.59 3.60
C TYR A 45 11.02 -1.10 5.04
N LEU A 46 10.26 -2.16 5.35
CA LEU A 46 10.21 -2.72 6.71
C LEU A 46 11.58 -3.18 7.19
N ARG A 47 12.36 -3.83 6.33
CA ARG A 47 13.73 -4.27 6.66
C ARG A 47 14.66 -3.10 7.03
N GLN A 48 14.45 -1.91 6.46
CA GLN A 48 15.21 -0.72 6.83
C GLN A 48 14.82 -0.21 8.22
N TRP A 49 13.54 -0.27 8.57
CA TRP A 49 13.07 0.10 9.90
C TRP A 49 13.53 -0.88 10.97
N GLU A 50 13.55 -2.19 10.68
CA GLU A 50 14.04 -3.22 11.61
C GLU A 50 15.53 -3.08 11.96
N ALA A 51 16.32 -2.40 11.13
CA ALA A 51 17.71 -2.08 11.45
C ALA A 51 17.84 -1.07 12.61
N HIS A 52 16.76 -0.36 12.94
CA HIS A 52 16.75 0.73 13.92
C HIS A 52 15.72 0.55 15.04
N PHE A 53 14.63 -0.15 14.76
CA PHE A 53 13.55 -0.39 15.70
C PHE A 53 13.33 -1.88 15.88
N PRO A 54 13.21 -2.37 17.13
CA PRO A 54 12.78 -3.73 17.37
C PRO A 54 11.39 -3.94 16.77
N ARG A 55 11.18 -5.15 16.29
CA ARG A 55 9.98 -5.53 15.53
C ARG A 55 8.68 -5.29 16.31
N GLU A 56 8.71 -5.42 17.62
CA GLU A 56 7.56 -5.20 18.51
C GLU A 56 7.09 -3.73 18.52
N GLN A 57 7.94 -2.79 18.08
CA GLN A 57 7.58 -1.37 17.93
C GLN A 57 7.04 -1.02 16.54
N ILE A 58 6.96 -1.99 15.63
CA ILE A 58 6.47 -1.80 14.26
C ILE A 58 5.07 -2.39 14.15
N ILE A 59 4.06 -1.52 14.14
CA ILE A 59 2.65 -1.93 14.02
C ILE A 59 2.20 -1.81 12.57
N ILE A 60 1.81 -2.94 11.96
CA ILE A 60 1.32 -3.01 10.59
C ILE A 60 -0.16 -3.34 10.58
N ASN A 61 -0.96 -2.45 9.95
CA ASN A 61 -2.38 -2.66 9.74
C ASN A 61 -2.65 -2.85 8.25
N ILE A 62 -3.36 -3.92 7.90
CA ILE A 62 -3.85 -4.15 6.54
C ILE A 62 -5.15 -3.37 6.37
N PHE A 63 -5.19 -2.48 5.39
CA PHE A 63 -6.30 -1.53 5.22
C PHE A 63 -7.64 -2.26 5.09
N GLU A 64 -7.71 -3.31 4.27
CA GLU A 64 -8.92 -4.10 4.04
C GLU A 64 -9.45 -4.80 5.30
N GLU A 65 -8.59 -5.02 6.30
CA GLU A 65 -8.95 -5.62 7.58
C GLU A 65 -9.25 -4.57 8.67
N PHE A 66 -8.73 -3.35 8.48
CA PHE A 66 -8.76 -2.29 9.48
C PHE A 66 -9.98 -1.36 9.34
N VAL A 67 -10.39 -1.04 8.10
CA VAL A 67 -11.47 -0.08 7.86
C VAL A 67 -12.81 -0.59 8.40
N GLY A 68 -13.49 0.24 9.21
CA GLY A 68 -14.72 -0.15 9.92
C GLY A 68 -14.49 -1.16 11.06
N SER A 69 -13.23 -1.54 11.29
CA SER A 69 -12.70 -2.57 12.16
C SER A 69 -12.67 -2.24 13.67
N LEU A 70 -13.77 -2.23 14.46
CA LEU A 70 -13.64 -1.86 15.89
C LEU A 70 -12.61 -2.72 16.66
N PRO A 71 -12.61 -4.07 16.56
CA PRO A 71 -11.56 -4.90 17.15
C PRO A 71 -10.13 -4.50 16.74
N GLN A 72 -9.89 -4.18 15.47
CA GLN A 72 -8.57 -3.80 14.97
C GLN A 72 -8.14 -2.42 15.49
N VAL A 73 -9.07 -1.47 15.60
CA VAL A 73 -8.83 -0.17 16.23
C VAL A 73 -8.46 -0.33 17.70
N ARG A 74 -9.18 -1.20 18.42
CA ARG A 74 -8.85 -1.51 19.83
C ARG A 74 -7.48 -2.14 19.99
N ALA A 75 -7.15 -3.12 19.15
CA ALA A 75 -5.83 -3.74 19.16
C ALA A 75 -4.70 -2.71 18.89
N LEU A 76 -4.94 -1.75 18.00
CA LEU A 76 -4.02 -0.62 17.80
C LEU A 76 -3.88 0.24 19.06
N TYR A 77 -4.99 0.57 19.74
CA TYR A 77 -4.95 1.35 20.98
C TYR A 77 -4.21 0.62 22.11
N GLU A 78 -4.44 -0.68 22.27
CA GLU A 78 -3.71 -1.52 23.21
C GLU A 78 -2.20 -1.51 22.89
N ALA A 79 -1.83 -1.67 21.63
CA ALA A 79 -0.43 -1.64 21.19
C ALA A 79 0.23 -0.26 21.41
N LEU A 80 -0.54 0.83 21.33
CA LEU A 80 -0.09 2.19 21.63
C LEU A 80 -0.10 2.53 23.13
N GLY A 81 -0.67 1.67 23.98
CA GLY A 81 -0.80 1.91 25.42
C GLY A 81 -1.80 3.03 25.76
N VAL A 82 -2.82 3.24 24.92
CA VAL A 82 -3.89 4.22 25.14
C VAL A 82 -5.21 3.53 25.49
N ASP A 83 -6.23 4.32 25.82
CA ASP A 83 -7.55 3.81 26.19
C ASP A 83 -8.20 3.02 25.03
N ALA A 84 -8.29 1.70 25.18
CA ALA A 84 -8.89 0.79 24.21
C ALA A 84 -10.43 0.85 24.19
N ASP A 85 -11.06 1.45 25.19
CA ASP A 85 -12.51 1.62 25.24
C ASP A 85 -12.97 2.88 24.49
N PHE A 86 -12.05 3.74 24.07
CA PHE A 86 -12.36 4.87 23.20
C PHE A 86 -12.94 4.37 21.87
N VAL A 87 -14.13 4.86 21.51
CA VAL A 87 -14.77 4.55 20.22
C VAL A 87 -14.89 5.83 19.40
N PRO A 88 -14.24 5.93 18.22
CA PRO A 88 -14.40 7.09 17.35
C PRO A 88 -15.85 7.25 16.89
N GLU A 89 -16.43 8.44 17.05
CA GLU A 89 -17.81 8.75 16.63
C GLU A 89 -18.06 8.44 15.13
N ARG A 90 -17.01 8.52 14.32
CA ARG A 90 -17.04 8.37 12.85
C ARG A 90 -16.37 7.09 12.35
N LEU A 91 -16.29 6.04 13.18
CA LEU A 91 -15.62 4.78 12.81
C LEU A 91 -16.12 4.20 11.47
N GLN A 92 -17.41 4.35 11.17
CA GLN A 92 -18.05 3.84 9.95
C GLN A 92 -18.23 4.89 8.86
N VAL A 93 -17.75 6.11 9.08
CA VAL A 93 -17.94 7.22 8.14
C VAL A 93 -16.65 7.40 7.35
N ALA A 94 -16.70 7.14 6.05
CA ALA A 94 -15.58 7.44 5.16
C ALA A 94 -15.27 8.95 5.19
N ALA A 95 -14.09 9.31 5.70
CA ALA A 95 -13.54 10.64 5.54
C ALA A 95 -12.82 10.69 4.19
N ASN A 96 -13.11 11.70 3.36
CA ASN A 96 -12.60 11.83 1.98
C ASN A 96 -13.16 10.80 0.99
N SER A 97 -14.49 10.63 0.95
CA SER A 97 -15.13 9.99 -0.20
C SER A 97 -14.89 10.85 -1.44
N SER A 98 -13.81 10.56 -2.18
CA SER A 98 -13.73 11.00 -3.58
C SER A 98 -14.93 10.43 -4.32
N GLU A 99 -15.36 11.09 -5.40
CA GLU A 99 -16.32 10.47 -6.33
C GLU A 99 -15.85 9.04 -6.62
N LYS A 100 -16.77 8.08 -6.59
CA LYS A 100 -16.48 6.71 -7.02
C LYS A 100 -16.13 6.79 -8.50
N VAL A 101 -14.86 7.00 -8.80
CA VAL A 101 -14.33 6.86 -10.14
C VAL A 101 -14.42 5.37 -10.45
N GLU A 102 -15.16 5.02 -11.49
CA GLU A 102 -15.10 3.65 -12.01
C GLU A 102 -13.64 3.33 -12.31
N LEU A 103 -13.11 2.34 -11.61
CA LEU A 103 -11.75 1.89 -11.87
C LEU A 103 -11.70 1.37 -13.31
N PRO A 104 -10.70 1.79 -14.11
CA PRO A 104 -10.55 1.22 -15.44
C PRO A 104 -10.35 -0.30 -15.30
N GLU A 105 -10.96 -1.06 -16.20
CA GLU A 105 -10.62 -2.47 -16.32
C GLU A 105 -9.18 -2.59 -16.80
N PHE A 106 -8.31 -3.17 -15.95
CA PHE A 106 -6.95 -3.49 -16.33
C PHE A 106 -6.90 -4.75 -17.18
N SER A 107 -6.02 -4.73 -18.18
CA SER A 107 -5.77 -5.87 -19.05
C SER A 107 -5.35 -7.13 -18.25
N PRO A 108 -5.71 -8.35 -18.71
CA PRO A 108 -5.22 -9.59 -18.10
C PRO A 108 -3.69 -9.67 -18.07
N GLU A 109 -3.03 -9.10 -19.07
CA GLU A 109 -1.57 -9.00 -19.15
C GLU A 109 -1.00 -8.18 -18.01
N LEU A 110 -1.52 -6.96 -17.77
CA LEU A 110 -1.08 -6.13 -16.65
C LEU A 110 -1.33 -6.83 -15.31
N LYS A 111 -2.50 -7.46 -15.13
CA LYS A 111 -2.81 -8.21 -13.89
C LYS A 111 -1.81 -9.34 -13.66
N ALA A 112 -1.45 -10.10 -14.69
CA ALA A 112 -0.46 -11.17 -14.59
C ALA A 112 0.93 -10.60 -14.26
N TYR A 113 1.35 -9.55 -14.96
CA TYR A 113 2.62 -8.86 -14.72
C TYR A 113 2.74 -8.35 -13.28
N LEU A 114 1.70 -7.70 -12.74
CA LEU A 114 1.72 -7.20 -11.36
C LEU A 114 1.79 -8.34 -10.35
N ARG A 115 1.05 -9.44 -10.56
CA ARG A 115 1.11 -10.62 -9.68
C ARG A 115 2.51 -11.22 -9.64
N GLU A 116 3.14 -11.38 -10.81
CA GLU A 116 4.51 -11.89 -10.91
C GLU A 116 5.50 -10.93 -10.24
N THR A 117 5.40 -9.63 -10.54
CA THR A 117 6.27 -8.57 -10.00
C THR A 117 6.27 -8.52 -8.47
N PHE A 118 5.12 -8.74 -7.83
CA PHE A 118 4.97 -8.68 -6.37
C PHE A 118 5.02 -10.04 -5.67
N ALA A 119 5.10 -11.16 -6.39
CA ALA A 119 5.01 -12.49 -5.79
C ALA A 119 6.07 -12.71 -4.69
N GLU A 120 7.33 -12.41 -4.99
CA GLU A 120 8.42 -12.56 -4.02
C GLU A 120 8.29 -11.59 -2.84
N SER A 121 8.00 -10.31 -3.10
CA SER A 121 7.87 -9.31 -2.04
C SER A 121 6.68 -9.57 -1.13
N ASN A 122 5.56 -10.04 -1.68
CA ASN A 122 4.38 -10.39 -0.90
C ASN A 122 4.63 -11.64 -0.06
N ALA A 123 5.24 -12.69 -0.62
CA ALA A 123 5.61 -13.87 0.14
C ALA A 123 6.58 -13.53 1.30
N ALA A 124 7.56 -12.66 1.05
CA ALA A 124 8.49 -12.19 2.07
C ALA A 124 7.77 -11.34 3.14
N LEU A 125 6.78 -10.53 2.76
CA LEU A 125 5.96 -9.77 3.70
C LEU A 125 5.05 -10.69 4.54
N GLU A 126 4.42 -11.70 3.97
CA GLU A 126 3.59 -12.66 4.72
C GLU A 126 4.44 -13.49 5.69
N ALA A 127 5.62 -13.94 5.25
CA ALA A 127 6.60 -14.59 6.11
C ALA A 127 7.06 -13.64 7.23
N TRP A 128 7.28 -12.36 6.90
CA TRP A 128 7.56 -11.35 7.89
C TRP A 128 6.40 -11.21 8.86
N LEU A 129 5.15 -11.09 8.44
CA LEU A 129 4.00 -10.95 9.34
C LEU A 129 3.70 -12.23 10.15
N GLY A 130 4.19 -13.39 9.70
CA GLY A 130 3.84 -14.70 10.26
C GLY A 130 2.41 -15.13 9.92
N ARG A 131 1.78 -14.51 8.91
CA ARG A 131 0.42 -14.80 8.45
C ARG A 131 0.21 -14.33 7.01
N ALA A 132 -0.77 -14.94 6.34
CA ALA A 132 -1.17 -14.55 4.99
C ALA A 132 -2.00 -13.26 4.96
N ILE A 133 -2.08 -12.63 3.79
CA ILE A 133 -2.92 -11.47 3.45
C ILE A 133 -3.85 -11.86 2.28
N PRO A 134 -4.99 -12.51 2.54
CA PRO A 134 -5.86 -13.06 1.49
C PRO A 134 -6.40 -12.01 0.51
N SER A 135 -6.60 -10.78 0.97
CA SER A 135 -7.11 -9.66 0.15
C SER A 135 -6.20 -9.33 -1.04
N TRP A 136 -4.92 -9.71 -1.00
CA TRP A 136 -3.97 -9.43 -2.08
C TRP A 136 -3.79 -10.61 -3.05
N ALA A 137 -4.06 -11.83 -2.59
CA ALA A 137 -4.10 -13.01 -3.45
C ALA A 137 -5.40 -13.08 -4.27
N ASN A 138 -6.50 -12.63 -3.68
CA ASN A 138 -7.82 -12.64 -4.29
C ASN A 138 -8.59 -11.38 -3.86
N PRO A 139 -8.33 -10.22 -4.49
CA PRO A 139 -9.05 -9.01 -4.16
C PRO A 139 -10.55 -9.27 -4.32
N ALA A 140 -11.33 -8.85 -3.33
CA ALA A 140 -12.79 -8.94 -3.40
C ALA A 140 -13.28 -8.27 -4.70
N PRO A 141 -14.32 -8.81 -5.35
CA PRO A 141 -14.85 -8.26 -6.60
C PRO A 141 -15.34 -6.82 -6.44
#